data_AF-A0AAV5UD74-F1
#
_entry.id   AF-A0AAV5UD74-F1
#
_cell.length_a   1.000
_cell.length_b   1.000
_cell.length_c   1.000
_cell.angle_alpha   90.00
_cell.angle_beta   90.00
_cell.angle_gamma   90.00
#
_symmetry.space_group_name_H-M   'P 1'
#
loop_
_entity.id
_entity.type
_entity.pdbx_description
1 polymer ?
#
loop_
_entity_poly.entity_id
_entity_poly.type
_entity_poly.pdbx_seq_one_letter_code
_entity_poly.pdbx_strand_id
1 'polypeptide(L)'
;LQKLKMTIYLLNEWKKRPGGPQDPTAFMRTLESERASLREKEVIVKAFDDWDVLTPTWFEVADYLPAIEKLHENKDFTERLRAALLASKVAYCLGDYKGALLLALSAGELFSLTPRGGSTVVGQQMSRYVNRMIEEALDTYKTAKRNGASIDVRLEALINRLFERNLKKRDLRYVIGLAIDTRRVDMIKTAINAAEDQSVLLTETVASVLEGQIDTGLRHQILDLLLRMFCELEQPDFVNVCQCLIKLDKPADVADIIDKLISHETQSDSALLAYQIAFDLYENATQQFVKKILAAMAKLDNELPGSSAASPPPPTTPSPQDGSASPSPSTGNTGLQPVPEAEQLGRPATPTPENPKSIVSRRIRKILRGEETIRHHMQFLIKNNHTDMLVLKEMKDCVRTAMAHNATLLANGLMHLGTTCDDFLRENLEWISKATNWNKFNAVATLGMIHRGHEAAALKLLDPYLPKAEADQFGFKEGGSLYAYGMMHAHHGNAVVTKYLRDQLTAAQTASVRHGACMGTWTRHHGQSR
;
A
#
# COMPACT_ATOMS: atom_id res chain seq x y z
N LEU A 1 31.01 -61.58 -17.50
CA LEU A 1 30.43 -62.16 -16.27
C LEU A 1 31.44 -62.33 -15.14
N GLN A 2 32.58 -62.99 -15.37
CA GLN A 2 33.62 -63.18 -14.35
C GLN A 2 34.29 -61.86 -13.92
N LYS A 3 34.63 -60.97 -14.88
CA LYS A 3 35.17 -59.63 -14.59
C LYS A 3 34.19 -58.75 -13.79
N LEU A 4 32.93 -58.66 -14.19
CA LEU A 4 31.86 -57.99 -13.44
C LEU A 4 31.73 -58.45 -11.97
N LYS A 5 31.75 -59.77 -11.73
CA LYS A 5 31.72 -60.33 -10.36
C LYS A 5 32.94 -59.90 -9.54
N MET A 6 34.10 -59.86 -10.18
CA MET A 6 35.34 -59.40 -9.57
C MET A 6 35.29 -57.89 -9.25
N THR A 7 34.74 -57.06 -10.15
CA THR A 7 34.54 -55.63 -9.91
C THR A 7 33.61 -55.37 -8.72
N ILE A 8 32.49 -56.08 -8.63
CA ILE A 8 31.56 -55.98 -7.48
C ILE A 8 32.26 -56.37 -6.17
N TYR A 9 33.04 -57.46 -6.19
CA TYR A 9 33.78 -57.93 -5.02
C TYR A 9 34.82 -56.90 -4.57
N LEU A 10 35.65 -56.40 -5.50
CA LEU A 10 36.67 -55.39 -5.22
C LEU A 10 36.07 -54.10 -4.68
N LEU A 11 34.92 -53.69 -5.20
CA LEU A 11 34.24 -52.47 -4.80
C LEU A 11 33.62 -52.59 -3.40
N ASN A 12 33.11 -53.76 -3.03
CA ASN A 12 32.62 -54.05 -1.69
C ASN A 12 33.75 -54.14 -0.66
N GLU A 13 34.88 -54.77 -1.01
CA GLU A 13 36.08 -54.80 -0.16
C GLU A 13 36.67 -53.40 0.01
N TRP A 14 36.73 -52.62 -1.06
CA TRP A 14 37.21 -51.24 -1.04
C TRP A 14 36.36 -50.35 -0.11
N LYS A 15 35.03 -50.47 -0.16
CA LYS A 15 34.11 -49.76 0.76
C LYS A 15 34.32 -50.14 2.23
N LYS A 16 34.82 -51.35 2.52
CA LYS A 16 34.98 -51.90 3.87
C LYS A 16 36.37 -51.66 4.49
N ARG A 17 37.30 -51.04 3.77
CA ARG A 17 38.66 -50.80 4.27
C ARG A 17 38.65 -49.91 5.52
N PRO A 18 39.51 -50.19 6.53
CA PRO A 18 39.65 -49.32 7.70
C PRO A 18 40.18 -47.96 7.25
N GLY A 19 39.42 -46.90 7.53
CA GLY A 19 39.67 -45.55 7.01
C GLY A 19 38.74 -45.10 5.87
N GLY A 20 37.81 -45.97 5.45
CA GLY A 20 36.82 -45.68 4.41
C GLY A 20 37.36 -45.81 2.99
N PRO A 21 36.53 -45.51 1.97
CA PRO A 21 36.95 -45.53 0.57
C PRO A 21 38.01 -44.44 0.30
N GLN A 22 39.19 -44.84 -0.15
CA GLN A 22 40.32 -43.98 -0.52
C GLN A 22 40.96 -44.47 -1.83
N ASP A 23 41.50 -43.57 -2.64
CA ASP A 23 42.10 -43.87 -3.96
C ASP A 23 41.15 -44.59 -4.94
N PRO A 24 40.08 -43.91 -5.44
CA PRO A 24 39.22 -44.42 -6.50
C PRO A 24 39.89 -44.58 -7.87
N THR A 25 41.15 -44.20 -8.06
CA THR A 25 41.82 -44.10 -9.37
C THR A 25 41.65 -45.34 -10.24
N ALA A 26 41.76 -46.55 -9.66
CA ALA A 26 41.59 -47.80 -10.39
C ALA A 26 40.18 -47.96 -10.99
N PHE A 27 39.15 -47.57 -10.25
CA PHE A 27 37.75 -47.61 -10.73
C PHE A 27 37.48 -46.51 -11.75
N MET A 28 38.06 -45.32 -11.58
CA MET A 28 37.90 -44.21 -12.53
C MET A 28 38.57 -44.50 -13.87
N ARG A 29 39.77 -45.11 -13.89
CA ARG A 29 40.42 -45.58 -15.12
C ARG A 29 39.59 -46.64 -15.86
N THR A 30 38.80 -47.44 -15.14
CA THR A 30 37.87 -48.38 -15.80
C THR A 30 36.66 -47.69 -16.42
N LEU A 31 36.26 -46.51 -15.93
CA LEU A 31 35.23 -45.68 -16.59
C LEU A 31 35.76 -45.10 -17.90
N GLU A 32 37.03 -44.66 -17.93
CA GLU A 32 37.68 -44.10 -19.10
C GLU A 32 38.00 -45.17 -20.17
N SER A 33 38.37 -46.38 -19.75
CA SER A 33 38.72 -47.47 -20.66
C SER A 33 37.58 -47.83 -21.64
N GLU A 34 37.89 -47.83 -22.93
CA GLU A 34 36.96 -48.31 -23.98
C GLU A 34 36.76 -49.83 -23.96
N ARG A 35 37.66 -50.56 -23.29
CA ARG A 35 37.64 -52.03 -23.20
C ARG A 35 36.77 -52.57 -22.06
N ALA A 36 36.34 -51.71 -21.15
CA ALA A 36 35.48 -52.08 -20.02
C ALA A 36 34.03 -52.24 -20.47
N SER A 37 33.33 -53.25 -19.95
CA SER A 37 31.94 -53.49 -20.32
C SER A 37 31.01 -52.41 -19.75
N LEU A 38 29.94 -52.04 -20.47
CA LEU A 38 28.97 -51.04 -19.98
C LEU A 38 28.40 -51.41 -18.60
N ARG A 39 28.17 -52.71 -18.33
CA ARG A 39 27.70 -53.20 -17.02
C ARG A 39 28.71 -52.98 -15.88
N GLU A 40 30.01 -53.05 -16.16
CA GLU A 40 31.02 -52.72 -15.14
C GLU A 40 30.99 -51.22 -14.81
N LYS A 41 30.84 -50.37 -15.84
CA LYS A 41 30.68 -48.93 -15.65
C LYS A 41 29.40 -48.57 -14.89
N GLU A 42 28.29 -49.27 -15.13
CA GLU A 42 27.03 -49.10 -14.39
C GLU A 42 27.19 -49.35 -12.88
N VAL A 43 27.88 -50.44 -12.50
CA VAL A 43 28.10 -50.78 -11.09
C VAL A 43 28.97 -49.74 -10.40
N ILE A 44 29.99 -49.23 -11.10
CA ILE A 44 30.88 -48.19 -10.57
C ILE A 44 30.09 -46.89 -10.36
N VAL A 45 29.35 -46.41 -11.36
CA VAL A 45 28.53 -45.19 -11.22
C VAL A 45 27.54 -45.30 -10.06
N LYS A 46 26.91 -46.47 -9.89
CA LYS A 46 26.01 -46.73 -8.75
C LYS A 46 26.70 -46.62 -7.40
N ALA A 47 27.96 -47.05 -7.31
CA ALA A 47 28.70 -47.02 -6.06
C ALA A 47 29.13 -45.61 -5.66
N PHE A 48 29.52 -44.79 -6.65
CA PHE A 48 30.00 -43.43 -6.44
C PHE A 48 28.89 -42.39 -6.31
N ASP A 49 27.65 -42.73 -6.68
CA ASP A 49 26.47 -41.91 -6.41
C ASP A 49 26.22 -41.71 -4.90
N ASP A 50 26.69 -42.62 -4.04
CA ASP A 50 26.58 -42.49 -2.59
C ASP A 50 27.55 -41.43 -2.03
N TRP A 51 27.04 -40.47 -1.24
CA TRP A 51 27.87 -39.43 -0.61
C TRP A 51 28.91 -39.98 0.36
N ASP A 52 28.69 -41.16 0.96
CA ASP A 52 29.70 -41.84 1.81
C ASP A 52 30.98 -42.15 1.03
N VAL A 53 30.83 -42.46 -0.25
CA VAL A 53 31.94 -42.77 -1.15
C VAL A 53 32.50 -41.49 -1.74
N LEU A 54 31.63 -40.59 -2.16
CA LEU A 54 32.03 -39.38 -2.86
C LEU A 54 32.72 -38.36 -1.95
N THR A 55 32.27 -38.17 -0.71
CA THR A 55 32.82 -37.16 0.21
C THR A 55 34.33 -37.30 0.46
N PRO A 56 34.89 -38.51 0.69
CA PRO A 56 36.33 -38.68 0.83
C PRO A 56 37.09 -38.75 -0.50
N THR A 57 36.42 -38.87 -1.65
CA THR A 57 37.09 -39.19 -2.94
C THR A 57 36.83 -38.19 -4.07
N TRP A 58 36.00 -37.16 -3.85
CA TRP A 58 35.51 -36.27 -4.90
C TRP A 58 36.63 -35.57 -5.68
N PHE A 59 37.76 -35.24 -5.03
CA PHE A 59 38.89 -34.54 -5.66
C PHE A 59 39.59 -35.40 -6.72
N GLU A 60 39.67 -36.71 -6.51
CA GLU A 60 40.21 -37.64 -7.51
C GLU A 60 39.17 -37.96 -8.59
N VAL A 61 37.89 -38.02 -8.21
CA VAL A 61 36.78 -38.22 -9.17
C VAL A 61 36.67 -37.03 -10.13
N ALA A 62 36.98 -35.82 -9.66
CA ALA A 62 36.92 -34.59 -10.44
C ALA A 62 37.80 -34.62 -11.70
N ASP A 63 38.99 -35.22 -11.63
CA ASP A 63 39.89 -35.37 -12.79
C ASP A 63 39.26 -36.19 -13.92
N TYR A 64 38.31 -37.06 -13.60
CA TYR A 64 37.61 -37.93 -14.55
C TYR A 64 36.20 -37.44 -14.90
N LEU A 65 35.82 -36.21 -14.53
CA LEU A 65 34.52 -35.62 -14.87
C LEU A 65 34.18 -35.72 -16.37
N PRO A 66 35.11 -35.43 -17.32
CA PRO A 66 34.82 -35.57 -18.76
C PRO A 66 34.45 -37.00 -19.18
N ALA A 67 35.03 -38.00 -18.52
CA ALA A 67 34.69 -39.41 -18.78
C ALA A 67 33.26 -39.74 -18.29
N ILE A 68 32.85 -39.17 -17.16
CA ILE A 68 31.49 -39.33 -16.62
C ILE A 68 30.46 -38.62 -17.50
N GLU A 69 30.77 -37.42 -17.99
CA GLU A 69 29.94 -36.67 -18.94
C GLU A 69 29.77 -37.44 -20.27
N LYS A 70 30.85 -38.01 -20.82
CA LYS A 70 30.78 -38.86 -22.01
C LYS A 70 29.88 -40.09 -21.82
N LEU A 71 29.83 -40.64 -20.60
CA LEU A 71 28.92 -41.74 -20.26
C LEU A 71 27.46 -41.28 -20.16
N HIS A 72 27.22 -40.05 -19.71
CA HIS A 72 25.89 -39.45 -19.72
C HIS A 72 25.38 -39.20 -21.15
N GLU A 73 26.23 -38.74 -22.06
CA GLU A 73 25.87 -38.49 -23.47
C GLU A 73 25.56 -39.77 -24.26
N ASN A 74 26.06 -40.92 -23.80
CA ASN A 74 25.85 -42.19 -24.48
C ASN A 74 24.41 -42.70 -24.30
N LYS A 75 23.66 -42.77 -25.41
CA LYS A 75 22.26 -43.22 -25.44
C LYS A 75 22.08 -44.71 -25.10
N ASP A 76 23.11 -45.53 -25.33
CA ASP A 76 23.06 -46.98 -25.09
C ASP A 76 23.32 -47.35 -23.61
N PHE A 77 23.68 -46.36 -22.79
CA PHE A 77 23.97 -46.56 -21.37
C PHE A 77 22.70 -46.47 -20.52
N THR A 78 22.32 -47.58 -19.88
CA THR A 78 21.05 -47.68 -19.15
C THR A 78 20.96 -46.73 -17.94
N GLU A 79 22.10 -46.47 -17.27
CA GLU A 79 22.20 -45.63 -16.07
C GLU A 79 22.67 -44.20 -16.37
N ARG A 80 22.40 -43.69 -17.59
CA ARG A 80 22.80 -42.33 -18.02
C ARG A 80 22.33 -41.20 -17.09
N LEU A 81 21.18 -41.40 -16.45
CA LEU A 81 20.59 -40.43 -15.53
C LEU A 81 21.36 -40.42 -14.19
N ARG A 82 21.90 -41.56 -13.75
CA ARG A 82 22.78 -41.62 -12.57
C ARG A 82 24.16 -41.06 -12.85
N ALA A 83 24.69 -41.29 -14.06
CA ALA A 83 25.95 -40.68 -14.48
C ALA A 83 25.87 -39.14 -14.44
N ALA A 84 24.77 -38.57 -14.93
CA ALA A 84 24.47 -37.14 -14.79
C ALA A 84 24.39 -36.68 -13.33
N LEU A 85 23.73 -37.45 -12.46
CA LEU A 85 23.62 -37.12 -11.04
C LEU A 85 25.00 -37.12 -10.35
N LEU A 86 25.85 -38.11 -10.67
CA LEU A 86 27.22 -38.19 -10.15
C LEU A 86 28.05 -37.00 -10.64
N ALA A 87 28.01 -36.70 -11.95
CA ALA A 87 28.70 -35.55 -12.53
C ALA A 87 28.27 -34.23 -11.86
N SER A 88 26.96 -34.07 -11.60
CA SER A 88 26.42 -32.91 -10.90
C SER A 88 26.95 -32.76 -9.47
N LYS A 89 27.07 -33.86 -8.72
CA LYS A 89 27.61 -33.83 -7.35
C LYS A 89 29.10 -33.45 -7.34
N VAL A 90 29.86 -33.96 -8.30
CA VAL A 90 31.28 -33.62 -8.48
C VAL A 90 31.44 -32.15 -8.85
N ALA A 91 30.64 -31.65 -9.80
CA ALA A 91 30.62 -30.23 -10.18
C ALA A 91 30.27 -29.31 -9.00
N TYR A 92 29.33 -29.72 -8.14
CA TYR A 92 29.01 -29.01 -6.90
C TYR A 92 30.21 -28.93 -5.94
N CYS A 93 30.97 -30.02 -5.78
CA CYS A 93 32.19 -30.02 -4.96
C CYS A 93 33.29 -29.13 -5.55
N LEU A 94 33.35 -28.99 -6.87
CA LEU A 94 34.27 -28.07 -7.58
C LEU A 94 33.83 -26.59 -7.50
N GLY A 95 32.61 -26.31 -7.04
CA GLY A 95 32.06 -24.96 -6.95
C GLY A 95 31.40 -24.46 -8.24
N ASP A 96 31.33 -25.26 -9.31
CA ASP A 96 30.57 -24.92 -10.52
C ASP A 96 29.08 -25.26 -10.33
N TYR A 97 28.36 -24.36 -9.68
CA TYR A 97 26.93 -24.54 -9.39
C TYR A 97 26.04 -24.50 -10.64
N LYS A 98 26.45 -23.75 -11.66
CA LYS A 98 25.67 -23.62 -12.91
C LYS A 98 25.78 -24.88 -13.76
N GLY A 99 26.98 -25.41 -13.92
CA GLY A 99 27.22 -26.71 -14.57
C GLY A 99 26.54 -27.85 -13.80
N ALA A 100 26.66 -27.84 -12.47
CA ALA A 100 25.95 -28.79 -11.62
C ALA A 100 24.43 -28.74 -11.84
N LEU A 101 23.83 -27.56 -11.97
CA LEU A 101 22.37 -27.46 -12.17
C LEU A 101 21.94 -28.09 -13.49
N LEU A 102 22.65 -27.82 -14.58
CA LEU A 102 22.34 -28.41 -15.89
C LEU A 102 22.41 -29.95 -15.85
N LEU A 103 23.43 -30.48 -15.19
CA LEU A 103 23.62 -31.92 -15.01
C LEU A 103 22.53 -32.50 -14.07
N ALA A 104 22.17 -31.83 -12.98
CA ALA A 104 21.08 -32.23 -12.10
C ALA A 104 19.73 -32.28 -12.83
N LEU A 105 19.46 -31.30 -13.70
CA LEU A 105 18.25 -31.26 -14.52
C LEU A 105 18.22 -32.42 -15.53
N SER A 106 19.37 -32.82 -16.06
CA SER A 106 19.49 -33.97 -16.96
C SER A 106 19.24 -35.31 -16.26
N ALA A 107 19.48 -35.41 -14.95
CA ALA A 107 19.17 -36.60 -14.14
C ALA A 107 17.65 -36.79 -13.90
N GLY A 108 16.84 -35.76 -14.12
CA GLY A 108 15.37 -35.83 -14.10
C GLY A 108 14.79 -36.32 -12.76
N GLU A 109 14.13 -37.47 -12.79
CA GLU A 109 13.44 -38.07 -11.64
C GLU A 109 14.40 -38.64 -10.58
N LEU A 110 15.65 -38.96 -10.95
CA LEU A 110 16.64 -39.46 -9.99
C LEU A 110 17.14 -38.38 -9.04
N PHE A 111 17.06 -37.11 -9.45
CA PHE A 111 17.27 -35.99 -8.55
C PHE A 111 16.05 -35.84 -7.63
N SER A 112 16.21 -36.32 -6.39
CA SER A 112 15.19 -36.25 -5.34
C SER A 112 15.30 -34.94 -4.55
N LEU A 113 14.18 -34.25 -4.40
CA LEU A 113 14.05 -33.07 -3.55
C LEU A 113 13.97 -33.42 -2.06
N THR A 114 13.77 -34.70 -1.71
CA THR A 114 13.85 -35.19 -0.33
C THR A 114 15.17 -35.93 -0.17
N PRO A 115 16.04 -35.51 0.77
CA PRO A 115 17.24 -36.27 1.12
C PRO A 115 16.81 -37.68 1.54
N ARG A 116 17.39 -38.71 0.91
CA ARG A 116 17.22 -40.09 1.41
C ARG A 116 17.79 -40.15 2.82
N GLY A 117 17.08 -40.81 3.74
CA GLY A 117 17.46 -40.99 5.13
C GLY A 117 18.66 -41.92 5.32
N GLY A 118 19.84 -41.48 4.87
CA GLY A 118 21.11 -42.07 5.23
C GLY A 118 21.62 -41.56 6.59
N SER A 119 22.79 -42.05 7.00
CA SER A 119 23.53 -41.61 8.19
C SER A 119 23.50 -40.08 8.39
N THR A 120 23.52 -39.60 9.64
CA THR A 120 23.36 -38.18 10.00
C THR A 120 24.28 -37.23 9.22
N VAL A 121 25.48 -37.68 8.84
CA VAL A 121 26.45 -36.91 8.03
C VAL A 121 26.08 -36.88 6.54
N VAL A 122 25.67 -38.02 5.98
CA VAL A 122 25.22 -38.15 4.58
C VAL A 122 23.96 -37.34 4.32
N GLY A 123 23.01 -37.40 5.25
CA GLY A 123 21.79 -36.62 5.20
C GLY A 123 22.07 -35.11 5.17
N GLN A 124 23.07 -34.64 5.93
CA GLN A 124 23.47 -33.24 5.94
C GLN A 124 24.09 -32.79 4.61
N GLN A 125 25.02 -33.56 4.04
CA GLN A 125 25.66 -33.20 2.77
C GLN A 125 24.69 -33.23 1.59
N MET A 126 23.84 -34.27 1.52
CA MET A 126 22.77 -34.34 0.51
C MET A 126 21.82 -33.15 0.64
N SER A 127 21.44 -32.77 1.87
CA SER A 127 20.56 -31.62 2.09
C SER A 127 21.21 -30.31 1.64
N ARG A 128 22.51 -30.11 1.93
CA ARG A 128 23.26 -28.92 1.48
C ARG A 128 23.33 -28.84 -0.04
N TYR A 129 23.66 -29.94 -0.69
CA TYR A 129 23.66 -30.04 -2.15
C TYR A 129 22.28 -29.71 -2.73
N VAL A 130 21.23 -30.40 -2.28
CA VAL A 130 19.86 -30.18 -2.79
C VAL A 130 19.41 -28.73 -2.57
N ASN A 131 19.65 -28.16 -1.38
CA ASN A 131 19.29 -26.76 -1.10
C ASN A 131 20.03 -25.80 -2.03
N ARG A 132 21.34 -26.01 -2.25
CA ARG A 132 22.13 -25.17 -3.16
C ARG A 132 21.63 -25.29 -4.60
N MET A 133 21.28 -26.48 -5.05
CA MET A 133 20.70 -26.68 -6.38
C MET A 133 19.33 -25.99 -6.52
N ILE A 134 18.51 -26.00 -5.47
CA ILE A 134 17.23 -25.29 -5.46
C ILE A 134 17.45 -23.78 -5.53
N GLU A 135 18.38 -23.22 -4.75
CA GLU A 135 18.74 -21.80 -4.81
C GLU A 135 19.14 -21.38 -6.22
N GLU A 136 20.10 -22.08 -6.83
CA GLU A 136 20.57 -21.76 -8.19
C GLU A 136 19.45 -21.95 -9.24
N ALA A 137 18.60 -22.96 -9.07
CA ALA A 137 17.44 -23.19 -9.94
C ALA A 137 16.45 -22.02 -9.86
N LEU A 138 16.18 -21.53 -8.65
CA LEU A 138 15.28 -20.39 -8.44
C LEU A 138 15.87 -19.10 -9.01
N ASP A 139 17.16 -18.85 -8.82
CA ASP A 139 17.82 -17.65 -9.35
C ASP A 139 17.87 -17.68 -10.88
N THR A 140 18.18 -18.83 -11.48
CA THR A 140 18.15 -19.03 -12.94
C THR A 140 16.74 -18.82 -13.49
N TYR A 141 15.71 -19.31 -12.80
CA TYR A 141 14.32 -19.13 -13.21
C TYR A 141 13.84 -17.68 -13.07
N LYS A 142 14.19 -17.03 -11.94
CA LYS A 142 13.87 -15.61 -11.66
C LYS A 142 14.47 -14.70 -12.73
N THR A 143 15.73 -14.91 -13.07
CA THR A 143 16.43 -14.12 -14.10
C THR A 143 15.85 -14.37 -15.49
N ALA A 144 15.59 -15.62 -15.87
CA ALA A 144 14.95 -15.96 -17.14
C ALA A 144 13.59 -15.28 -17.29
N LYS A 145 12.76 -15.33 -16.25
CA LYS A 145 11.41 -14.74 -16.26
C LYS A 145 11.39 -13.21 -16.19
N ARG A 146 12.41 -12.60 -15.58
CA ARG A 146 12.61 -11.14 -15.62
C ARG A 146 13.00 -10.66 -17.02
N ASN A 147 13.84 -11.43 -17.71
CA ASN A 147 14.36 -11.09 -19.04
C ASN A 147 13.45 -11.55 -20.19
N GLY A 148 12.36 -12.26 -19.91
CA GLY A 148 11.48 -12.82 -20.93
C GLY A 148 12.14 -13.93 -21.76
N ALA A 149 13.18 -14.58 -21.25
CA ALA A 149 13.90 -15.66 -21.93
C ALA A 149 13.09 -16.96 -21.91
N SER A 150 13.29 -17.82 -22.92
CA SER A 150 12.72 -19.16 -22.94
C SER A 150 13.25 -19.99 -21.77
N ILE A 151 12.35 -20.54 -20.96
CA ILE A 151 12.69 -21.37 -19.80
C ILE A 151 12.81 -22.82 -20.25
N ASP A 152 13.86 -23.52 -19.80
CA ASP A 152 14.01 -24.96 -20.04
C ASP A 152 12.86 -25.71 -19.35
N VAL A 153 12.17 -26.58 -20.11
CA VAL A 153 11.07 -27.43 -19.63
C VAL A 153 11.48 -28.25 -18.39
N ARG A 154 12.74 -28.68 -18.32
CA ARG A 154 13.26 -29.45 -17.18
C ARG A 154 13.36 -28.59 -15.91
N LEU A 155 13.77 -27.32 -16.05
CA LEU A 155 13.85 -26.38 -14.95
C LEU A 155 12.46 -26.05 -14.42
N GLU A 156 11.50 -25.84 -15.32
CA GLU A 156 10.10 -25.63 -14.94
C GLU A 156 9.51 -26.86 -14.24
N ALA A 157 9.79 -28.07 -14.74
CA ALA A 157 9.38 -29.31 -14.09
C ALA A 157 9.99 -29.48 -12.70
N LEU A 158 11.25 -29.10 -12.49
CA LEU A 158 11.88 -29.10 -11.16
C LEU A 158 11.16 -28.16 -10.19
N ILE A 159 10.82 -26.95 -10.65
CA ILE A 159 10.11 -25.97 -9.84
C ILE A 159 8.69 -26.45 -9.53
N ASN A 160 7.97 -27.04 -10.49
CA ASN A 160 6.67 -27.67 -10.25
C ASN A 160 6.74 -28.74 -9.17
N ARG A 161 7.73 -29.64 -9.24
CA ARG A 161 7.97 -30.64 -8.19
C ARG A 161 8.25 -30.00 -6.83
N LEU A 162 8.96 -28.85 -6.79
CA LEU A 162 9.20 -28.10 -5.56
C LEU A 162 7.88 -27.56 -4.96
N PHE A 163 7.02 -26.97 -5.79
CA PHE A 163 5.69 -26.50 -5.38
C PHE A 163 4.83 -27.65 -4.86
N GLU A 164 4.71 -28.75 -5.61
CA GLU A 164 3.94 -29.93 -5.21
C GLU A 164 4.42 -30.52 -3.88
N ARG A 165 5.75 -30.60 -3.68
CA ARG A 165 6.34 -31.09 -2.43
C ARG A 165 5.93 -30.24 -1.25
N ASN A 166 6.02 -28.92 -1.37
CA ASN A 166 5.72 -28.00 -0.27
C ASN A 166 4.21 -27.87 -0.03
N LEU A 167 3.38 -27.99 -1.08
CA LEU A 167 1.92 -28.11 -0.96
C LEU A 167 1.54 -29.38 -0.19
N LYS A 168 2.15 -30.52 -0.49
CA LYS A 168 1.92 -31.78 0.26
C LYS A 168 2.34 -31.69 1.73
N LYS A 169 3.38 -30.90 2.05
CA LYS A 169 3.80 -30.63 3.43
C LYS A 169 2.91 -29.62 4.17
N ARG A 170 2.00 -28.96 3.46
CA ARG A 170 1.15 -27.86 3.96
C ARG A 170 1.92 -26.61 4.43
N ASP A 171 3.12 -26.40 3.89
CA ASP A 171 3.92 -25.19 4.12
C ASP A 171 3.43 -24.02 3.24
N LEU A 172 2.17 -23.62 3.39
CA LEU A 172 1.49 -22.69 2.47
C LEU A 172 2.13 -21.30 2.42
N ARG A 173 2.59 -20.76 3.56
CA ARG A 173 3.31 -19.48 3.62
C ARG A 173 4.58 -19.47 2.77
N TYR A 174 5.34 -20.57 2.83
CA TYR A 174 6.54 -20.72 2.01
C TYR A 174 6.19 -20.83 0.52
N VAL A 175 5.12 -21.55 0.19
CA VAL A 175 4.62 -21.65 -1.20
C VAL A 175 4.24 -20.28 -1.76
N ILE A 176 3.56 -19.43 -0.98
CA ILE A 176 3.20 -18.08 -1.40
C ILE A 176 4.44 -17.21 -1.60
N GLY A 177 5.38 -17.23 -0.66
CA GLY A 177 6.65 -16.51 -0.82
C GLY A 177 7.40 -16.94 -2.08
N LEU A 178 7.48 -18.25 -2.32
CA LEU A 178 8.09 -18.82 -3.52
C LEU A 178 7.34 -18.43 -4.80
N ALA A 179 6.01 -18.36 -4.75
CA ALA A 179 5.17 -17.98 -5.88
C ALA A 179 5.35 -16.49 -6.25
N ILE A 180 5.44 -15.60 -5.26
CA ILE A 180 5.76 -14.18 -5.45
C ILE A 180 7.14 -14.05 -6.11
N ASP A 181 8.13 -14.73 -5.56
CA ASP A 181 9.51 -14.77 -6.04
C ASP A 181 9.64 -15.25 -7.49
N THR A 182 8.91 -16.31 -7.84
CA THR A 182 8.89 -16.91 -9.17
C THR A 182 7.86 -16.26 -10.11
N ARG A 183 7.19 -15.18 -9.69
CA ARG A 183 6.14 -14.48 -10.45
C ARG A 183 5.02 -15.42 -10.93
N ARG A 184 4.66 -16.42 -10.13
CA ARG A 184 3.67 -17.46 -10.45
C ARG A 184 2.38 -17.22 -9.68
N VAL A 185 1.51 -16.39 -10.26
CA VAL A 185 0.25 -15.96 -9.64
C VAL A 185 -0.76 -17.12 -9.52
N ASP A 186 -0.69 -18.08 -10.44
CA ASP A 186 -1.43 -19.34 -10.42
C ASP A 186 -1.18 -20.15 -9.14
N MET A 187 0.08 -20.24 -8.71
CA MET A 187 0.44 -21.00 -7.51
C MET A 187 -0.07 -20.34 -6.22
N ILE A 188 -0.16 -19.01 -6.19
CA ILE A 188 -0.77 -18.27 -5.06
C ILE A 188 -2.23 -18.68 -4.89
N LYS A 189 -3.01 -18.70 -5.98
CA LYS A 189 -4.41 -19.14 -5.96
C LYS A 189 -4.54 -20.58 -5.45
N THR A 190 -3.71 -21.49 -5.95
CA THR A 190 -3.76 -22.91 -5.53
C THR A 190 -3.41 -23.09 -4.06
N ALA A 191 -2.45 -22.32 -3.53
CA ALA A 191 -2.05 -22.41 -2.13
C ALA A 191 -3.15 -21.89 -1.20
N ILE A 192 -3.81 -20.80 -1.56
CA ILE A 192 -4.90 -20.23 -0.76
C ILE A 192 -6.13 -21.16 -0.78
N ASN A 193 -6.49 -21.73 -1.93
CA ASN A 193 -7.60 -22.67 -2.02
C ASN A 193 -7.36 -23.98 -1.23
N ALA A 194 -6.10 -24.36 -1.03
CA ALA A 194 -5.72 -25.52 -0.24
C ALA A 194 -5.67 -25.25 1.28
N ALA A 195 -5.80 -24.00 1.71
CA ALA A 195 -5.77 -23.61 3.12
C ALA A 195 -7.08 -23.98 3.83
N GLU A 196 -6.96 -24.38 5.09
CA GLU A 196 -8.13 -24.57 5.98
C GLU A 196 -8.74 -23.20 6.32
N ASP A 197 -7.90 -22.21 6.63
CA ASP A 197 -8.30 -20.83 6.92
C ASP A 197 -7.91 -19.88 5.77
N GLN A 198 -8.79 -19.73 4.78
CA GLN A 198 -8.54 -18.89 3.61
C GLN A 198 -8.40 -17.40 3.97
N SER A 199 -9.21 -16.91 4.89
CA SER A 199 -9.24 -15.49 5.28
C SER A 199 -7.91 -15.02 5.90
N VAL A 200 -7.35 -15.78 6.85
CA VAL A 200 -6.09 -15.44 7.51
C VAL A 200 -4.93 -15.42 6.51
N LEU A 201 -4.85 -16.44 5.66
CA LEU A 201 -3.78 -16.55 4.67
C LEU A 201 -3.87 -15.46 3.60
N LEU A 202 -5.09 -15.05 3.22
CA LEU A 202 -5.31 -13.92 2.32
C LEU A 202 -4.79 -12.61 2.93
N THR A 203 -5.14 -12.33 4.19
CA THR A 203 -4.67 -11.13 4.89
C THR A 203 -3.14 -11.09 5.04
N GLU A 204 -2.52 -12.21 5.41
CA GLU A 204 -1.05 -12.32 5.47
C GLU A 204 -0.41 -12.11 4.09
N THR A 205 -1.03 -12.63 3.03
CA THR A 205 -0.54 -12.45 1.65
C THR A 205 -0.65 -11.00 1.21
N VAL A 206 -1.74 -10.30 1.54
CA VAL A 206 -1.88 -8.86 1.29
C VAL A 206 -0.78 -8.09 2.01
N ALA A 207 -0.58 -8.32 3.31
CA ALA A 207 0.47 -7.65 4.07
C ALA A 207 1.86 -7.87 3.45
N SER A 208 2.19 -9.12 3.09
CA SER A 208 3.46 -9.46 2.43
C SER A 208 3.64 -8.75 1.08
N VAL A 209 2.56 -8.59 0.30
CA VAL A 209 2.60 -7.91 -1.01
C VAL A 209 2.68 -6.39 -0.88
N LEU A 210 2.05 -5.82 0.15
CA LEU A 210 2.06 -4.39 0.45
C LEU A 210 3.41 -3.92 1.02
N GLU A 211 4.01 -4.68 1.93
CA GLU A 211 5.32 -4.39 2.53
C GLU A 211 6.48 -4.81 1.62
N GLY A 212 6.26 -5.81 0.77
CA GLY A 212 7.29 -6.38 -0.10
C GLY A 212 7.75 -5.45 -1.23
N GLN A 213 9.05 -5.49 -1.51
CA GLN A 213 9.67 -4.88 -2.70
C GLN A 213 9.38 -5.69 -3.96
N ILE A 214 8.14 -5.60 -4.44
CA ILE A 214 7.64 -6.29 -5.64
C ILE A 214 7.59 -5.31 -6.82
N ASP A 215 7.81 -5.82 -8.03
CA ASP A 215 7.58 -5.07 -9.27
C ASP A 215 6.13 -4.56 -9.35
N THR A 216 5.94 -3.34 -9.86
CA THR A 216 4.62 -2.70 -9.91
C THR A 216 3.64 -3.53 -10.74
N GLY A 217 4.03 -4.07 -11.89
CA GLY A 217 3.14 -4.87 -12.74
C GLY A 217 2.69 -6.16 -12.06
N LEU A 218 3.64 -6.88 -11.43
CA LEU A 218 3.32 -8.10 -10.68
C LEU A 218 2.45 -7.80 -9.45
N ARG A 219 2.74 -6.72 -8.71
CA ARG A 219 1.93 -6.31 -7.55
C ARG A 219 0.48 -6.09 -7.97
N HIS A 220 0.22 -5.41 -9.09
CA HIS A 220 -1.14 -5.21 -9.58
C HIS A 220 -1.83 -6.54 -9.93
N GLN A 221 -1.14 -7.46 -10.59
CA GLN A 221 -1.70 -8.78 -10.92
C GLN A 221 -2.05 -9.60 -9.67
N ILE A 222 -1.18 -9.58 -8.66
CA ILE A 222 -1.42 -10.29 -7.40
C ILE A 222 -2.58 -9.64 -6.64
N LEU A 223 -2.59 -8.32 -6.47
CA LEU A 223 -3.66 -7.62 -5.78
C LEU A 223 -5.02 -7.80 -6.49
N ASP A 224 -5.05 -7.84 -7.82
CA ASP A 224 -6.28 -8.10 -8.58
C ASP A 224 -6.77 -9.55 -8.38
N LEU A 225 -5.86 -10.53 -8.30
CA LEU A 225 -6.21 -11.90 -7.92
C LEU A 225 -6.77 -11.95 -6.49
N LEU A 226 -6.06 -11.36 -5.52
CA LEU A 226 -6.46 -11.37 -4.11
C LEU A 226 -7.82 -10.69 -3.92
N LEU A 227 -8.07 -9.57 -4.60
CA LEU A 227 -9.36 -8.88 -4.60
C LEU A 227 -10.50 -9.81 -5.05
N ARG A 228 -10.32 -10.54 -6.15
CA ARG A 228 -11.32 -11.51 -6.63
C ARG A 228 -11.55 -12.61 -5.59
N MET A 229 -10.49 -13.11 -4.96
CA MET A 229 -10.60 -14.14 -3.93
C MET A 229 -11.31 -13.64 -2.67
N PHE A 230 -11.06 -12.40 -2.22
CA PHE A 230 -11.84 -11.81 -1.13
C PHE A 230 -13.32 -11.70 -1.47
N CYS A 231 -13.66 -11.35 -2.72
CA CYS A 231 -15.06 -11.28 -3.16
C CYS A 231 -15.75 -12.66 -3.27
N GLU A 232 -15.00 -13.75 -3.39
CA GLU A 232 -15.52 -15.13 -3.42
C GLU A 232 -15.83 -15.66 -2.01
N LEU A 233 -15.36 -15.01 -0.94
CA LEU A 233 -15.62 -15.42 0.45
C LEU A 233 -17.05 -15.09 0.89
N GLU A 234 -17.62 -15.95 1.75
CA GLU A 234 -18.94 -15.73 2.36
C GLU A 234 -18.98 -14.45 3.23
N GLN A 235 -17.85 -14.12 3.87
CA GLN A 235 -17.65 -12.89 4.63
C GLN A 235 -16.37 -12.19 4.14
N PRO A 236 -16.49 -11.25 3.18
CA PRO A 236 -15.34 -10.50 2.69
C PRO A 236 -14.80 -9.56 3.76
N ASP A 237 -13.48 -9.55 3.92
CA ASP A 237 -12.78 -8.54 4.74
C ASP A 237 -12.65 -7.25 3.94
N PHE A 238 -13.60 -6.35 4.13
CA PHE A 238 -13.66 -5.11 3.37
C PHE A 238 -12.49 -4.14 3.66
N VAL A 239 -11.80 -4.27 4.80
CA VAL A 239 -10.64 -3.43 5.11
C VAL A 239 -9.49 -3.81 4.18
N ASN A 240 -9.16 -5.10 4.11
CA ASN A 240 -8.12 -5.59 3.22
C ASN A 240 -8.48 -5.39 1.73
N VAL A 241 -9.76 -5.54 1.38
CA VAL A 241 -10.26 -5.20 0.04
C VAL A 241 -10.03 -3.72 -0.28
N CYS A 242 -10.34 -2.81 0.63
CA CYS A 242 -10.12 -1.37 0.41
C CYS A 242 -8.63 -1.04 0.31
N GLN A 243 -7.78 -1.63 1.15
CA GLN A 243 -6.32 -1.47 1.03
C GLN A 243 -5.80 -1.94 -0.34
N CYS A 244 -6.29 -3.08 -0.85
CA CYS A 244 -5.98 -3.55 -2.20
C CYS A 244 -6.44 -2.54 -3.27
N LEU A 245 -7.68 -2.04 -3.16
CA LEU A 245 -8.25 -1.09 -4.11
C LEU A 245 -7.55 0.28 -4.12
N ILE A 246 -7.10 0.76 -2.96
CA ILE A 246 -6.27 1.98 -2.85
C ILE A 246 -4.98 1.81 -3.64
N LYS A 247 -4.32 0.65 -3.53
CA LYS A 247 -3.06 0.39 -4.28
C LYS A 247 -3.27 0.10 -5.76
N LEU A 248 -4.44 -0.41 -6.14
CA LEU A 248 -4.82 -0.63 -7.54
C LEU A 248 -5.32 0.66 -8.24
N ASP A 249 -5.50 1.78 -7.53
CA ASP A 249 -6.08 3.05 -8.02
C ASP A 249 -7.40 2.84 -8.80
N LYS A 250 -8.29 1.98 -8.28
CA LYS A 250 -9.63 1.71 -8.85
C LYS A 250 -10.75 2.36 -8.03
N PRO A 251 -11.05 3.67 -8.23
CA PRO A 251 -12.03 4.38 -7.42
C PRO A 251 -13.49 4.01 -7.73
N ALA A 252 -13.78 3.49 -8.93
CA ALA A 252 -15.13 3.06 -9.32
C ALA A 252 -15.56 1.82 -8.54
N ASP A 253 -14.71 0.79 -8.49
CA ASP A 253 -14.97 -0.44 -7.76
C ASP A 253 -15.23 -0.19 -6.25
N VAL A 254 -14.51 0.78 -5.65
CA VAL A 254 -14.74 1.21 -4.26
C VAL A 254 -16.12 1.85 -4.10
N ALA A 255 -16.51 2.72 -5.03
CA ALA A 255 -17.83 3.34 -5.02
C ALA A 255 -18.95 2.30 -5.14
N ASP A 256 -18.77 1.29 -6.00
CA ASP A 256 -19.72 0.18 -6.17
C ASP A 256 -19.82 -0.69 -4.92
N ILE A 257 -18.70 -0.96 -4.23
CA ILE A 257 -18.70 -1.70 -2.96
C ILE A 257 -19.45 -0.92 -1.89
N ILE A 258 -19.19 0.40 -1.77
CA ILE A 258 -19.89 1.26 -0.82
C ILE A 258 -21.39 1.29 -1.15
N ASP A 259 -21.77 1.40 -2.43
CA ASP A 259 -23.17 1.41 -2.85
C ASP A 259 -23.88 0.07 -2.59
N LYS A 260 -23.20 -1.06 -2.84
CA LYS A 260 -23.69 -2.40 -2.47
C LYS A 260 -23.91 -2.51 -0.97
N LEU A 261 -22.96 -2.07 -0.15
CA LEU A 261 -23.09 -2.08 1.31
C LEU A 261 -24.23 -1.20 1.82
N ILE A 262 -24.49 -0.07 1.17
CA ILE A 262 -25.65 0.80 1.47
C ILE A 262 -26.96 0.15 0.99
N SER A 263 -26.91 -0.62 -0.09
CA SER A 263 -28.09 -1.23 -0.70
C SER A 263 -28.58 -2.49 0.03
N HIS A 264 -27.68 -3.25 0.66
CA HIS A 264 -28.00 -4.38 1.53
C HIS A 264 -28.43 -3.90 2.93
N GLU A 265 -29.61 -3.29 3.01
CA GLU A 265 -30.17 -2.66 4.22
C GLU A 265 -30.64 -3.63 5.32
N THR A 266 -30.67 -4.95 5.07
CA THR A 266 -31.25 -5.92 6.01
C THR A 266 -30.39 -6.23 7.23
N GLN A 267 -29.12 -5.79 7.27
CA GLN A 267 -28.22 -5.98 8.40
C GLN A 267 -27.64 -4.63 8.84
N SER A 268 -27.89 -4.23 10.09
CA SER A 268 -27.30 -3.05 10.73
C SER A 268 -25.76 -3.02 10.59
N ASP A 269 -25.14 -4.20 10.47
CA ASP A 269 -23.70 -4.38 10.36
C ASP A 269 -23.13 -3.89 9.02
N SER A 270 -23.90 -3.95 7.92
CA SER A 270 -23.44 -3.52 6.59
C SER A 270 -23.24 -2.00 6.50
N ALA A 271 -24.12 -1.22 7.14
CA ALA A 271 -23.98 0.23 7.22
C ALA A 271 -22.81 0.66 8.13
N LEU A 272 -22.60 -0.07 9.24
CA LEU A 272 -21.46 0.17 10.14
C LEU A 272 -20.12 -0.09 9.43
N LEU A 273 -20.06 -1.17 8.65
CA LEU A 273 -18.89 -1.51 7.85
C LEU A 273 -18.61 -0.47 6.77
N ALA A 274 -19.65 0.06 6.11
CA ALA A 274 -19.50 1.16 5.18
C ALA A 274 -18.93 2.43 5.84
N TYR A 275 -19.30 2.72 7.11
CA TYR A 275 -18.68 3.81 7.86
C TYR A 275 -17.22 3.53 8.18
N GLN A 276 -16.88 2.31 8.63
CA GLN A 276 -15.49 1.92 8.90
C GLN A 276 -14.62 2.08 7.65
N ILE A 277 -15.09 1.58 6.51
CA ILE A 277 -14.42 1.74 5.22
C ILE A 277 -14.24 3.22 4.88
N ALA A 278 -15.28 4.06 5.07
CA ALA A 278 -15.19 5.48 4.77
C ALA A 278 -14.14 6.22 5.63
N PHE A 279 -14.03 5.88 6.92
CA PHE A 279 -12.99 6.41 7.79
C PHE A 279 -11.59 5.92 7.39
N ASP A 280 -11.43 4.62 7.12
CA ASP A 280 -10.16 4.03 6.69
C ASP A 280 -9.67 4.63 5.36
N LEU A 281 -10.58 4.81 4.38
CA LEU A 281 -10.28 5.47 3.11
C LEU A 281 -9.85 6.92 3.30
N TYR A 282 -10.46 7.67 4.22
CA TYR A 282 -10.09 9.05 4.48
C TYR A 282 -8.69 9.17 5.12
N GLU A 283 -8.33 8.25 6.01
CA GLU A 283 -7.03 8.26 6.70
C GLU A 283 -5.88 7.70 5.84
N ASN A 284 -6.13 6.61 5.11
CA ASN A 284 -5.08 5.85 4.41
C ASN A 284 -4.97 6.15 2.91
N ALA A 285 -6.01 6.69 2.26
CA ALA A 285 -5.97 6.99 0.83
C ALA A 285 -5.54 8.44 0.52
N THR A 286 -5.10 8.68 -0.71
CA THR A 286 -4.75 10.03 -1.15
C THR A 286 -5.99 10.90 -1.36
N GLN A 287 -5.87 12.20 -1.13
CA GLN A 287 -6.97 13.16 -1.34
C GLN A 287 -7.47 13.19 -2.80
N GLN A 288 -6.60 12.89 -3.77
CA GLN A 288 -7.02 12.71 -5.16
C GLN A 288 -7.93 11.48 -5.33
N PHE A 289 -7.56 10.34 -4.73
CA PHE A 289 -8.32 9.10 -4.81
C PHE A 289 -9.71 9.25 -4.19
N VAL A 290 -9.79 9.84 -3.00
CA VAL A 290 -11.06 10.11 -2.31
C VAL A 290 -11.96 11.04 -3.14
N LYS A 291 -11.42 12.05 -3.80
CA LYS A 291 -12.18 12.90 -4.73
C LYS A 291 -12.71 12.14 -5.94
N LYS A 292 -11.91 11.22 -6.52
CA LYS A 292 -12.37 10.36 -7.62
C LYS A 292 -13.50 9.43 -7.15
N ILE A 293 -13.42 8.88 -5.94
CA ILE A 293 -14.50 8.06 -5.34
C ILE A 293 -15.77 8.89 -5.16
N LEU A 294 -15.67 10.08 -4.56
CA LEU A 294 -16.82 10.98 -4.40
C LEU A 294 -17.47 11.34 -5.74
N ALA A 295 -16.67 11.54 -6.79
CA ALA A 295 -17.17 11.78 -8.14
C ALA A 295 -17.83 10.53 -8.76
N ALA A 296 -17.31 9.33 -8.50
CA ALA A 296 -17.90 8.07 -8.95
C ALA A 296 -19.24 7.80 -8.24
N MET A 297 -19.31 7.98 -6.92
CA MET A 297 -20.56 7.86 -6.16
C MET A 297 -21.63 8.84 -6.67
N ALA A 298 -21.25 10.09 -6.98
CA ALA A 298 -22.17 11.07 -7.54
C ALA A 298 -22.69 10.71 -8.94
N LYS A 299 -21.93 9.92 -9.72
CA LYS A 299 -22.40 9.39 -11.00
C LYS A 299 -23.42 8.27 -10.81
N LEU A 300 -23.17 7.34 -9.89
CA LEU A 300 -24.12 6.28 -9.54
C LEU A 300 -25.48 6.84 -9.11
N ASP A 301 -25.49 7.92 -8.33
CA ASP A 301 -26.75 8.57 -7.92
C ASP A 301 -27.55 9.12 -9.10
N ASN A 302 -26.85 9.64 -10.11
CA ASN A 302 -27.47 10.25 -11.30
C ASN A 302 -27.93 9.21 -12.31
N GLU A 303 -27.41 7.99 -12.26
CA GLU A 303 -27.81 6.85 -13.11
C GLU A 303 -29.00 6.06 -12.55
N LEU A 304 -29.44 6.34 -11.31
CA LEU A 304 -30.73 5.86 -10.80
C LEU A 304 -31.89 6.52 -11.60
N PRO A 305 -32.81 5.74 -12.19
CA PRO A 305 -33.90 6.28 -13.00
C PRO A 305 -34.94 6.96 -12.10
N GLY A 306 -34.73 8.25 -11.82
CA GLY A 306 -35.64 9.03 -10.97
C GLY A 306 -35.47 10.55 -11.02
N SER A 307 -34.62 11.09 -11.90
CA SER A 307 -34.54 12.54 -12.12
C SER A 307 -34.20 12.86 -13.58
N SER A 308 -35.22 12.74 -14.44
CA SER A 308 -35.22 13.41 -15.73
C SER A 308 -36.52 14.20 -15.86
N ALA A 309 -36.42 15.51 -15.60
CA ALA A 309 -37.29 16.58 -16.08
C ALA A 309 -36.71 17.91 -15.55
N ALA A 310 -36.49 18.98 -16.31
CA ALA A 310 -36.68 19.24 -17.73
C ALA A 310 -35.83 20.48 -18.08
N SER A 311 -35.26 20.49 -19.28
CA SER A 311 -34.70 21.70 -19.90
C SER A 311 -35.84 22.67 -20.25
N PRO A 312 -35.67 24.00 -20.14
CA PRO A 312 -36.73 24.95 -20.48
C PRO A 312 -36.82 25.17 -22.01
N PRO A 313 -38.02 25.35 -22.61
CA PRO A 313 -38.17 25.76 -24.00
C PRO A 313 -38.13 27.32 -24.15
N PRO A 314 -37.84 27.85 -25.36
CA PRO A 314 -37.58 29.27 -25.60
C PRO A 314 -38.86 30.12 -25.75
N PRO A 315 -38.77 31.48 -25.72
CA PRO A 315 -39.92 32.36 -25.54
C PRO A 315 -40.63 32.70 -26.86
N THR A 316 -41.94 32.89 -26.79
CA THR A 316 -42.74 33.53 -27.84
C THR A 316 -43.68 34.57 -27.21
N THR A 317 -43.54 35.81 -27.62
CA THR A 317 -44.38 37.00 -27.33
C THR A 317 -45.40 37.21 -28.48
N PRO A 318 -46.36 38.17 -28.41
CA PRO A 318 -47.29 38.58 -27.33
C PRO A 318 -48.76 38.87 -27.80
N SER A 319 -49.62 39.29 -26.85
CA SER A 319 -50.79 40.23 -26.95
C SER A 319 -52.22 39.66 -27.15
N PRO A 320 -53.32 40.41 -26.84
CA PRO A 320 -53.57 41.46 -25.80
C PRO A 320 -54.97 41.38 -25.11
N GLN A 321 -55.28 42.39 -24.27
CA GLN A 321 -56.59 42.88 -23.76
C GLN A 321 -57.07 42.32 -22.39
N ASP A 322 -57.62 43.08 -21.43
CA ASP A 322 -58.07 44.50 -21.36
C ASP A 322 -58.29 44.95 -19.88
N GLY A 323 -58.15 46.28 -19.63
CA GLY A 323 -58.78 47.11 -18.56
C GLY A 323 -58.38 46.91 -17.08
N SER A 324 -58.28 47.88 -16.17
CA SER A 324 -58.52 49.34 -16.11
C SER A 324 -57.91 49.89 -14.79
N ALA A 325 -57.07 50.92 -14.84
CA ALA A 325 -57.19 52.29 -14.25
C ALA A 325 -57.45 52.42 -12.72
N SER A 326 -56.43 52.67 -11.87
CA SER A 326 -55.99 54.00 -11.31
C SER A 326 -56.63 54.34 -9.92
N PRO A 327 -56.27 55.43 -9.18
CA PRO A 327 -55.02 55.68 -8.43
C PRO A 327 -55.19 56.24 -6.97
N SER A 328 -54.19 56.03 -6.08
CA SER A 328 -53.67 56.87 -4.93
C SER A 328 -54.65 57.60 -3.95
N PRO A 329 -54.26 58.44 -2.93
CA PRO A 329 -53.04 58.66 -2.11
C PRO A 329 -53.28 58.85 -0.55
N SER A 330 -52.19 59.02 0.23
CA SER A 330 -52.05 59.83 1.49
C SER A 330 -52.82 59.37 2.77
N THR A 331 -52.44 59.56 4.04
CA THR A 331 -51.63 60.51 4.83
C THR A 331 -51.42 59.86 6.22
N GLY A 332 -50.29 59.95 6.93
CA GLY A 332 -50.08 60.99 7.95
C GLY A 332 -50.11 60.49 9.42
N ASN A 333 -48.94 60.55 10.08
CA ASN A 333 -48.66 60.88 11.50
C ASN A 333 -48.66 59.87 12.68
N THR A 334 -47.45 59.74 13.24
CA THR A 334 -47.02 59.81 14.68
C THR A 334 -47.59 58.89 15.76
N GLY A 335 -46.70 58.12 16.41
CA GLY A 335 -46.88 57.56 17.75
C GLY A 335 -45.78 56.56 18.15
N LEU A 336 -45.10 56.80 19.28
CA LEU A 336 -43.95 56.06 19.79
C LEU A 336 -44.29 54.67 20.38
N GLN A 337 -43.49 53.66 19.99
CA GLN A 337 -43.12 52.38 20.66
C GLN A 337 -44.26 51.40 21.08
N PRO A 338 -44.03 50.08 21.26
CA PRO A 338 -42.78 49.30 21.24
C PRO A 338 -42.78 48.14 20.21
N VAL A 339 -41.62 47.51 20.02
CA VAL A 339 -41.35 46.38 19.12
C VAL A 339 -42.29 45.18 19.37
N PRO A 340 -43.01 44.67 18.34
CA PRO A 340 -43.52 43.30 18.34
C PRO A 340 -42.98 42.49 17.17
N GLU A 341 -42.66 41.24 17.49
CA GLU A 341 -42.68 40.03 16.67
C GLU A 341 -42.57 40.12 15.13
N ALA A 342 -41.52 39.48 14.63
CA ALA A 342 -41.30 39.16 13.24
C ALA A 342 -42.42 38.25 12.67
N GLU A 343 -43.23 38.79 11.77
CA GLU A 343 -44.05 38.00 10.84
C GLU A 343 -43.22 37.55 9.63
N GLN A 344 -43.01 36.23 9.58
CA GLN A 344 -43.25 35.35 8.43
C GLN A 344 -42.70 35.75 7.05
N LEU A 345 -41.52 35.21 6.73
CA LEU A 345 -41.13 34.85 5.36
C LEU A 345 -40.98 33.33 5.27
N GLY A 346 -41.89 32.71 4.52
CA GLY A 346 -41.71 31.41 3.85
C GLY A 346 -41.51 30.18 4.74
N ARG A 347 -42.60 29.42 4.95
CA ARG A 347 -42.51 28.01 5.37
C ARG A 347 -41.51 27.27 4.45
N PRO A 348 -40.47 26.62 4.98
CA PRO A 348 -39.78 25.60 4.21
C PRO A 348 -40.77 24.46 3.98
N ALA A 349 -40.81 23.97 2.75
CA ALA A 349 -41.55 22.77 2.38
C ALA A 349 -41.28 21.65 3.38
N THR A 350 -42.34 20.98 3.81
CA THR A 350 -42.33 19.74 4.58
C THR A 350 -41.26 18.79 4.06
N PRO A 351 -40.39 18.20 4.91
CA PRO A 351 -39.46 17.18 4.47
C PRO A 351 -40.28 15.94 4.09
N THR A 352 -40.25 15.58 2.81
CA THR A 352 -40.57 14.21 2.36
C THR A 352 -39.80 13.21 3.22
N PRO A 353 -40.37 12.05 3.60
CA PRO A 353 -39.67 11.05 4.39
C PRO A 353 -38.40 10.64 3.63
N GLU A 354 -37.24 11.06 4.13
CA GLU A 354 -35.96 10.79 3.49
C GLU A 354 -35.70 9.28 3.54
N ASN A 355 -35.48 8.65 2.38
CA ASN A 355 -35.14 7.23 2.31
C ASN A 355 -33.90 6.95 3.17
N PRO A 356 -33.89 5.92 4.03
CA PRO A 356 -32.77 5.61 4.93
C PRO A 356 -31.42 5.47 4.20
N LYS A 357 -31.40 4.85 3.02
CA LYS A 357 -30.24 4.84 2.09
C LYS A 357 -29.64 6.22 1.82
N SER A 358 -30.48 7.23 1.58
CA SER A 358 -30.04 8.59 1.27
C SER A 358 -29.37 9.27 2.46
N ILE A 359 -29.78 8.93 3.69
CA ILE A 359 -29.19 9.45 4.92
C ILE A 359 -27.81 8.84 5.15
N VAL A 360 -27.68 7.51 4.98
CA VAL A 360 -26.41 6.80 5.13
C VAL A 360 -25.40 7.25 4.07
N SER A 361 -25.81 7.32 2.81
CA SER A 361 -24.98 7.82 1.70
C SER A 361 -24.50 9.26 1.95
N ARG A 362 -25.38 10.14 2.45
CA ARG A 362 -25.02 11.52 2.83
C ARG A 362 -23.97 11.56 3.95
N ARG A 363 -24.11 10.70 4.97
CA ARG A 363 -23.13 10.61 6.08
C ARG A 363 -21.79 10.09 5.60
N ILE A 364 -21.75 9.05 4.76
CA ILE A 364 -20.51 8.52 4.18
C ILE A 364 -19.80 9.60 3.37
N ARG A 365 -20.52 10.40 2.58
CA ARG A 365 -19.91 11.54 1.86
C ARG A 365 -19.30 12.58 2.80
N LYS A 366 -19.94 12.86 3.95
CA LYS A 366 -19.36 13.77 4.95
C LYS A 366 -18.07 13.22 5.57
N ILE A 367 -18.04 11.91 5.83
CA ILE A 367 -16.83 11.23 6.34
C ILE A 367 -15.70 11.29 5.31
N LEU A 368 -15.97 10.92 4.05
CA LEU A 368 -14.98 10.99 2.97
C LEU A 368 -14.51 12.41 2.67
N ARG A 369 -15.32 13.44 2.94
CA ARG A 369 -14.90 14.84 2.86
C ARG A 369 -14.03 15.30 4.04
N GLY A 370 -13.95 14.51 5.11
CA GLY A 370 -13.21 14.83 6.33
C GLY A 370 -13.96 15.66 7.36
N GLU A 371 -15.20 16.10 7.06
CA GLU A 371 -15.98 17.00 7.92
C GLU A 371 -16.20 16.42 9.33
N GLU A 372 -16.58 15.15 9.40
CA GLU A 372 -16.82 14.47 10.68
C GLU A 372 -15.51 14.16 11.43
N THR A 373 -14.47 13.74 10.72
CA THR A 373 -13.15 13.40 11.31
C THR A 373 -12.51 14.63 11.97
N ILE A 374 -12.49 15.78 11.28
CA ILE A 374 -12.00 17.03 11.87
C ILE A 374 -12.83 17.39 13.11
N ARG A 375 -14.16 17.35 12.98
CA ARG A 375 -15.07 17.79 14.04
C ARG A 375 -14.84 16.98 15.31
N HIS A 376 -14.73 15.66 15.19
CA HIS A 376 -14.45 14.78 16.32
C HIS A 376 -13.05 14.99 16.90
N HIS A 377 -12.03 15.12 16.04
CA HIS A 377 -10.66 15.39 16.50
C HIS A 377 -10.54 16.72 17.25
N MET A 378 -11.18 17.78 16.73
CA MET A 378 -11.24 19.08 17.38
C MET A 378 -11.96 19.01 18.74
N GLN A 379 -13.11 18.31 18.81
CA GLN A 379 -13.81 18.10 20.08
C GLN A 379 -12.96 17.35 21.11
N PHE A 380 -12.17 16.38 20.67
CA PHE A 380 -11.23 15.65 21.53
C PHE A 380 -10.14 16.58 22.07
N LEU A 381 -9.51 17.38 21.22
CA LEU A 381 -8.45 18.31 21.60
C LEU A 381 -8.95 19.41 22.55
N ILE A 382 -10.16 19.94 22.33
CA ILE A 382 -10.77 20.95 23.20
C ILE A 382 -11.03 20.37 24.61
N LYS A 383 -11.58 19.15 24.68
CA LYS A 383 -11.96 18.52 25.95
C LYS A 383 -10.76 18.02 26.75
N ASN A 384 -9.75 17.49 26.07
CA ASN A 384 -8.56 16.89 26.69
C ASN A 384 -7.34 17.82 26.57
N ASN A 385 -7.54 19.11 26.80
CA ASN A 385 -6.44 20.06 26.82
C ASN A 385 -5.71 20.00 28.17
N HIS A 386 -4.48 19.49 28.16
CA HIS A 386 -3.60 19.39 29.34
C HIS A 386 -2.41 20.35 29.28
N THR A 387 -2.50 21.42 28.49
CA THR A 387 -1.45 22.45 28.41
C THR A 387 -1.29 23.19 29.73
N ASP A 388 -0.04 23.36 30.17
CA ASP A 388 0.28 24.18 31.35
C ASP A 388 0.60 25.62 30.95
N MET A 389 -0.26 26.54 31.39
CA MET A 389 -0.12 27.98 31.14
C MET A 389 1.02 28.61 31.94
N LEU A 390 1.47 27.99 33.03
CA LEU A 390 2.59 28.50 33.83
C LEU A 390 3.90 28.47 33.03
N VAL A 391 4.14 27.37 32.29
CA VAL A 391 5.30 27.24 31.41
C VAL A 391 5.35 28.37 30.38
N LEU A 392 4.21 28.71 29.77
CA LEU A 392 4.13 29.81 28.80
C LEU A 392 4.38 31.19 29.45
N LYS A 393 3.93 31.39 30.69
CA LYS A 393 4.20 32.61 31.45
C LYS A 393 5.68 32.76 31.76
N GLU A 394 6.33 31.71 32.26
CA GLU A 394 7.78 31.71 32.52
C GLU A 394 8.60 31.90 31.24
N MET A 395 8.21 31.25 30.14
CA MET A 395 8.84 31.44 28.83
C MET A 395 8.73 32.90 28.38
N LYS A 396 7.55 33.51 28.49
CA LYS A 396 7.32 34.93 28.15
C LYS A 396 8.20 35.84 29.01
N ASP A 397 8.31 35.58 30.30
CA ASP A 397 9.08 36.41 31.23
C ASP A 397 10.59 36.36 30.97
N CYS A 398 11.07 35.32 30.29
CA CYS A 398 12.46 35.20 29.83
C CYS A 398 12.74 35.90 28.48
N VAL A 399 11.71 36.33 27.74
CA VAL A 399 11.88 36.92 26.41
C VAL A 399 12.52 38.31 26.50
N ARG A 400 13.69 38.48 25.86
CA ARG A 400 14.38 39.77 25.72
C ARG A 400 14.70 40.16 24.28
N THR A 401 14.53 39.23 23.33
CA THR A 401 14.87 39.42 21.92
C THR A 401 13.67 39.19 21.02
N ALA A 402 13.67 39.81 19.83
CA ALA A 402 12.63 39.61 18.83
C ALA A 402 12.54 38.15 18.35
N MET A 403 13.65 37.42 18.34
CA MET A 403 13.67 35.99 17.99
C MET A 403 13.01 35.14 19.08
N ALA A 404 13.31 35.41 20.35
CA ALA A 404 12.67 34.71 21.47
C ALA A 404 11.16 35.00 21.54
N HIS A 405 10.74 36.22 21.21
CA HIS A 405 9.31 36.57 21.08
C HIS A 405 8.60 35.68 20.06
N ASN A 406 9.17 35.53 18.87
CA ASN A 406 8.64 34.65 17.83
C ASN A 406 8.67 33.17 18.25
N ALA A 407 9.74 32.72 18.92
CA ALA A 407 9.83 31.36 19.43
C ALA A 407 8.74 31.04 20.45
N THR A 408 8.44 31.93 21.39
CA THR A 408 7.35 31.78 22.36
C THR A 408 5.98 31.76 21.69
N LEU A 409 5.76 32.60 20.67
CA LEU A 409 4.50 32.58 19.90
C LEU A 409 4.30 31.27 19.12
N LEU A 410 5.36 30.73 18.52
CA LEU A 410 5.30 29.44 17.83
C LEU A 410 5.12 28.28 18.81
N ALA A 411 5.80 28.32 19.97
CA ALA A 411 5.61 27.35 21.04
C ALA A 411 4.15 27.32 21.52
N ASN A 412 3.55 28.48 21.76
CA ASN A 412 2.13 28.60 22.09
C ASN A 412 1.23 28.01 20.98
N GLY A 413 1.50 28.33 19.71
CA GLY A 413 0.75 27.78 18.58
C GLY A 413 0.81 26.25 18.47
N LEU A 414 1.96 25.66 18.80
CA LEU A 414 2.15 24.20 18.77
C LEU A 414 1.51 23.53 19.99
N MET A 415 1.65 24.11 21.19
CA MET A 415 1.04 23.60 22.43
C MET A 415 -0.49 23.59 22.34
N HIS A 416 -1.08 24.63 21.72
CA HIS A 416 -2.53 24.79 21.59
C HIS A 416 -3.07 24.43 20.19
N LEU A 417 -2.34 23.64 19.41
CA LEU A 417 -2.73 23.28 18.05
C LEU A 417 -4.13 22.62 18.02
N GLY A 418 -5.11 23.27 17.36
CA GLY A 418 -6.47 22.75 17.22
C GLY A 418 -7.32 22.73 18.50
N THR A 419 -6.80 23.22 19.65
CA THR A 419 -7.56 23.26 20.92
C THR A 419 -8.48 24.48 21.00
N THR A 420 -8.39 25.42 20.05
CA THR A 420 -9.14 26.69 20.01
C THR A 420 -8.97 27.60 21.24
N CYS A 421 -8.05 27.26 22.15
CA CYS A 421 -7.72 28.05 23.34
C CYS A 421 -6.67 29.10 22.96
N ASP A 422 -7.11 30.33 22.77
CA ASP A 422 -6.27 31.49 22.44
C ASP A 422 -6.09 32.43 23.66
N ASP A 423 -6.32 31.93 24.88
CA ASP A 423 -6.26 32.68 26.13
C ASP A 423 -4.90 33.37 26.34
N PHE A 424 -3.79 32.68 26.05
CA PHE A 424 -2.46 33.26 26.11
C PHE A 424 -2.35 34.51 25.21
N LEU A 425 -2.95 34.47 24.01
CA LEU A 425 -2.89 35.60 23.08
C LEU A 425 -3.76 36.77 23.57
N ARG A 426 -4.95 36.47 24.11
CA ARG A 426 -5.89 37.47 24.64
C ARG A 426 -5.34 38.18 25.87
N GLU A 427 -4.75 37.44 26.81
CA GLU A 427 -4.16 38.00 28.03
C GLU A 427 -2.91 38.86 27.76
N ASN A 428 -2.23 38.63 26.63
CA ASN A 428 -0.93 39.24 26.32
C ASN A 428 -0.94 40.13 25.07
N LEU A 429 -2.09 40.70 24.70
CA LEU A 429 -2.24 41.53 23.49
C LEU A 429 -1.23 42.69 23.41
N GLU A 430 -0.97 43.39 24.52
CA GLU A 430 0.02 44.47 24.58
C GLU A 430 1.46 44.00 24.34
N TRP A 431 1.77 42.76 24.72
CA TRP A 431 3.09 42.16 24.48
C TRP A 431 3.22 41.68 23.02
N ILE A 432 2.13 41.21 22.42
CA ILE A 432 2.08 40.78 21.01
C ILE A 432 2.13 41.99 20.08
N SER A 433 1.47 43.09 20.43
CA SER A 433 1.43 44.31 19.59
C SER A 433 2.80 44.96 19.40
N LYS A 434 3.76 44.70 20.31
CA LYS A 434 5.17 45.11 20.20
C LYS A 434 5.94 44.39 19.08
N ALA A 435 5.39 43.32 18.52
CA ALA A 435 5.99 42.64 17.38
C ALA A 435 6.09 43.59 16.17
N THR A 436 7.18 43.50 15.42
CA THR A 436 7.42 44.28 14.20
C THR A 436 7.65 43.36 12.99
N ASN A 437 7.35 43.86 11.79
CA ASN A 437 7.59 43.17 10.52
C ASN A 437 7.05 41.72 10.49
N TRP A 438 7.91 40.75 10.19
CA TRP A 438 7.58 39.31 10.11
C TRP A 438 7.10 38.70 11.43
N ASN A 439 7.45 39.27 12.59
CA ASN A 439 6.89 38.79 13.85
C ASN A 439 5.40 39.14 13.98
N LYS A 440 4.93 40.25 13.39
CA LYS A 440 3.48 40.54 13.30
C LYS A 440 2.78 39.51 12.41
N PHE A 441 3.40 39.14 11.29
CA PHE A 441 2.91 38.09 10.41
C PHE A 441 2.76 36.77 11.16
N ASN A 442 3.81 36.34 11.87
CA ASN A 442 3.81 35.09 12.63
C ASN A 442 2.81 35.10 13.78
N ALA A 443 2.65 36.23 14.49
CA ALA A 443 1.66 36.35 15.56
C ALA A 443 0.23 36.08 15.07
N VAL A 444 -0.14 36.61 13.89
CA VAL A 444 -1.46 36.35 13.28
C VAL A 444 -1.51 34.92 12.71
N ALA A 445 -0.42 34.42 12.12
CA ALA A 445 -0.35 33.04 11.63
C ALA A 445 -0.58 32.00 12.75
N THR A 446 -0.01 32.22 13.94
CA THR A 446 -0.18 31.36 15.13
C THR A 446 -1.66 31.16 15.48
N LEU A 447 -2.51 32.17 15.28
CA LEU A 447 -3.95 32.04 15.50
C LEU A 447 -4.58 30.95 14.61
N GLY A 448 -4.11 30.82 13.37
CA GLY A 448 -4.53 29.75 12.46
C GLY A 448 -4.08 28.35 12.88
N MET A 449 -2.97 28.24 13.64
CA MET A 449 -2.54 26.96 14.23
C MET A 449 -3.48 26.56 15.37
N ILE A 450 -3.77 27.49 16.27
CA ILE A 450 -4.63 27.26 17.44
C ILE A 450 -6.04 26.86 17.01
N HIS A 451 -6.57 27.50 15.97
CA HIS A 451 -7.91 27.22 15.44
C HIS A 451 -7.92 26.26 14.23
N ARG A 452 -6.89 25.42 14.06
CA ARG A 452 -6.85 24.44 12.98
C ARG A 452 -8.10 23.56 12.99
N GLY A 453 -8.80 23.48 11.85
CA GLY A 453 -10.03 22.68 11.70
C GLY A 453 -11.33 23.39 12.08
N HIS A 454 -11.29 24.60 12.64
CA HIS A 454 -12.50 25.36 12.99
C HIS A 454 -13.09 26.11 11.78
N GLU A 455 -13.62 25.36 10.81
CA GLU A 455 -14.02 25.91 9.51
C GLU A 455 -15.17 26.94 9.58
N ALA A 456 -16.20 26.68 10.38
CA ALA A 456 -17.41 27.49 10.40
C ALA A 456 -17.20 28.90 10.98
N ALA A 457 -16.27 29.06 11.93
CA ALA A 457 -15.96 30.35 12.56
C ALA A 457 -14.69 30.99 12.02
N ALA A 458 -13.93 30.33 11.12
CA ALA A 458 -12.65 30.79 10.62
C ALA A 458 -12.66 32.24 10.12
N LEU A 459 -13.64 32.56 9.28
CA LEU A 459 -13.77 33.91 8.71
C LEU A 459 -14.13 34.95 9.79
N LYS A 460 -15.03 34.59 10.72
CA LYS A 460 -15.46 35.49 11.80
C LYS A 460 -14.33 35.81 12.77
N LEU A 461 -13.49 34.81 13.07
CA LEU A 461 -12.32 34.96 13.95
C LEU A 461 -11.22 35.81 13.31
N LEU A 462 -11.00 35.66 12.00
CA LEU A 462 -9.95 36.37 11.28
C LEU A 462 -10.37 37.74 10.74
N ASP A 463 -11.67 38.08 10.74
CA ASP A 463 -12.18 39.36 10.23
C ASP A 463 -11.41 40.62 10.70
N PRO A 464 -10.98 40.73 11.98
CA PRO A 464 -10.21 41.89 12.44
C PRO A 464 -8.82 42.02 11.77
N TYR A 465 -8.28 40.93 11.23
CA TYR A 465 -6.93 40.84 10.68
C TYR A 465 -6.90 40.70 9.16
N LEU A 466 -8.06 40.47 8.53
CA LEU A 466 -8.18 40.36 7.07
C LEU A 466 -7.89 41.71 6.37
N PRO A 467 -7.44 41.68 5.11
CA PRO A 467 -7.21 42.91 4.34
C PRO A 467 -8.49 43.75 4.22
N LYS A 468 -8.50 44.93 4.84
CA LYS A 468 -9.55 45.96 4.71
C LYS A 468 -9.01 47.15 3.91
N ALA A 469 -9.90 48.08 3.50
CA ALA A 469 -9.53 49.22 2.66
C ALA A 469 -8.44 50.14 3.26
N GLU A 470 -8.31 50.15 4.60
CA GLU A 470 -7.22 50.82 5.33
C GLU A 470 -6.13 49.79 5.68
N ALA A 471 -5.24 49.50 4.72
CA ALA A 471 -4.18 48.51 4.90
C ALA A 471 -2.97 49.08 5.66
N ASP A 472 -2.33 48.25 6.50
CA ASP A 472 -1.02 48.56 7.08
C ASP A 472 0.02 48.75 5.95
N GLN A 473 0.92 49.73 6.06
CA GLN A 473 1.81 50.18 4.97
C GLN A 473 2.63 49.02 4.32
N PHE A 474 2.89 47.97 5.10
CA PHE A 474 3.63 46.79 4.67
C PHE A 474 2.82 45.48 4.69
N GLY A 475 1.54 45.48 5.08
CA GLY A 475 0.62 44.34 4.93
C GLY A 475 0.95 43.04 5.70
N PHE A 476 1.78 43.09 6.76
CA PHE A 476 2.24 41.86 7.44
C PHE A 476 1.13 41.13 8.21
N LYS A 477 0.21 41.85 8.84
CA LYS A 477 -0.90 41.26 9.60
C LYS A 477 -1.90 40.60 8.65
N GLU A 478 -2.21 41.30 7.58
CA GLU A 478 -3.07 40.87 6.49
C GLU A 478 -2.52 39.60 5.82
N GLY A 479 -1.22 39.59 5.50
CA GLY A 479 -0.55 38.38 5.00
C GLY A 479 -0.62 37.22 5.99
N GLY A 480 -0.37 37.47 7.28
CA GLY A 480 -0.47 36.44 8.32
C GLY A 480 -1.88 35.86 8.45
N SER A 481 -2.92 36.68 8.30
CA SER A 481 -4.31 36.26 8.35
C SER A 481 -4.71 35.35 7.19
N LEU A 482 -4.21 35.62 5.96
CA LEU A 482 -4.47 34.77 4.80
C LEU A 482 -3.77 33.42 4.93
N TYR A 483 -2.58 33.41 5.51
CA TYR A 483 -1.88 32.17 5.84
C TYR A 483 -2.62 31.37 6.92
N ALA A 484 -3.04 32.03 8.01
CA ALA A 484 -3.86 31.44 9.06
C ALA A 484 -5.15 30.82 8.49
N TYR A 485 -5.85 31.54 7.61
CA TYR A 485 -7.07 31.06 6.96
C TYR A 485 -6.82 29.79 6.14
N GLY A 486 -5.71 29.72 5.40
CA GLY A 486 -5.29 28.52 4.67
C GLY A 486 -4.99 27.33 5.60
N MET A 487 -4.33 27.55 6.73
CA MET A 487 -4.03 26.50 7.72
C MET A 487 -5.29 25.95 8.40
N MET A 488 -6.26 26.81 8.70
CA MET A 488 -7.54 26.39 9.28
C MET A 488 -8.32 25.43 8.37
N HIS A 489 -8.16 25.59 7.06
CA HIS A 489 -8.78 24.76 6.00
C HIS A 489 -7.77 23.82 5.30
N ALA A 490 -6.63 23.51 5.94
CA ALA A 490 -5.62 22.65 5.35
C ALA A 490 -6.20 21.26 5.01
N HIS A 491 -5.79 20.70 3.86
CA HIS A 491 -6.27 19.42 3.31
C HIS A 491 -7.76 19.33 2.96
N HIS A 492 -8.56 20.40 3.12
CA HIS A 492 -9.99 20.39 2.81
C HIS A 492 -10.27 21.07 1.47
N GLY A 493 -11.16 20.45 0.68
CA GLY A 493 -11.43 20.80 -0.72
C GLY A 493 -12.48 21.89 -0.94
N ASN A 494 -12.79 22.75 0.05
CA ASN A 494 -13.84 23.77 -0.09
C ASN A 494 -13.53 24.85 -1.17
N ALA A 495 -14.18 24.78 -2.33
CA ALA A 495 -13.90 25.65 -3.48
C ALA A 495 -14.02 27.15 -3.17
N VAL A 496 -14.86 27.51 -2.19
CA VAL A 496 -15.09 28.90 -1.75
C VAL A 496 -13.81 29.51 -1.18
N VAL A 497 -13.11 28.78 -0.32
CA VAL A 497 -11.85 29.20 0.30
C VAL A 497 -10.75 29.37 -0.74
N THR A 498 -10.65 28.44 -1.70
CA THR A 498 -9.67 28.54 -2.80
C THR A 498 -9.94 29.77 -3.66
N LYS A 499 -11.21 30.03 -3.99
CA LYS A 499 -11.59 31.20 -4.75
C LYS A 499 -11.23 32.47 -3.98
N TYR A 500 -11.61 32.55 -2.71
CA TYR A 500 -11.28 33.70 -1.86
C TYR A 500 -9.77 33.98 -1.78
N LEU A 501 -8.95 32.97 -1.47
CA LEU A 501 -7.50 33.15 -1.39
C LEU A 501 -6.87 33.50 -2.74
N ARG A 502 -7.41 32.99 -3.85
CA ARG A 502 -6.96 33.35 -5.20
C ARG A 502 -7.32 34.80 -5.54
N ASP A 503 -8.54 35.22 -5.23
CA ASP A 503 -9.02 36.58 -5.45
C ASP A 503 -8.16 37.58 -4.64
N GLN A 504 -7.87 37.24 -3.37
CA GLN A 504 -6.96 38.02 -2.51
C GLN A 504 -5.52 38.04 -3.04
N LEU A 505 -5.01 36.92 -3.58
CA LEU A 505 -3.69 36.88 -4.22
C LEU A 505 -3.62 37.79 -5.44
N THR A 506 -4.67 37.83 -6.27
CA THR A 506 -4.72 38.72 -7.45
C THR A 506 -4.85 40.19 -7.07
N ALA A 507 -5.54 40.50 -5.97
CA ALA A 507 -5.71 41.87 -5.47
C ALA A 507 -4.52 42.39 -4.65
N ALA A 508 -3.58 41.52 -4.26
CA ALA A 508 -2.51 41.82 -3.32
C ALA A 508 -1.49 42.85 -3.85
N GLN A 509 -1.37 43.96 -3.12
CA GLN A 509 -0.46 45.07 -3.44
C GLN A 509 0.95 44.87 -2.84
N THR A 510 1.06 44.24 -1.68
CA THR A 510 2.33 44.07 -0.95
C THR A 510 2.88 42.64 -1.06
N ALA A 511 4.20 42.50 -0.95
CA ALA A 511 4.87 41.19 -1.01
C ALA A 511 4.48 40.25 0.14
N SER A 512 4.23 40.80 1.33
CA SER A 512 3.79 40.08 2.54
C SER A 512 2.40 39.45 2.38
N VAL A 513 1.45 40.17 1.79
CA VAL A 513 0.11 39.67 1.50
C VAL A 513 0.17 38.58 0.43
N ARG A 514 0.96 38.78 -0.63
CA ARG A 514 1.20 37.73 -1.64
C ARG A 514 1.83 36.48 -1.02
N HIS A 515 2.81 36.67 -0.14
CA HIS A 515 3.45 35.56 0.57
C HIS A 515 2.44 34.75 1.39
N GLY A 516 1.62 35.42 2.21
CA GLY A 516 0.59 34.77 3.01
C GLY A 516 -0.48 34.06 2.18
N ALA A 517 -0.96 34.69 1.11
CA ALA A 517 -1.94 34.10 0.19
C ALA A 517 -1.37 32.89 -0.57
N CYS A 518 -0.12 32.97 -1.06
CA CYS A 518 0.57 31.85 -1.70
C CYS A 518 0.77 30.68 -0.73
N MET A 519 1.20 30.94 0.50
CA MET A 519 1.35 29.86 1.49
C MET A 519 0.01 29.27 1.88
N GLY A 520 -1.03 30.08 2.10
CA GLY A 520 -2.37 29.60 2.43
C GLY A 520 -3.02 28.78 1.31
N THR A 521 -2.77 29.14 0.04
CA THR A 521 -3.21 28.33 -1.10
C THR A 521 -2.42 27.02 -1.19
N TRP A 522 -1.10 27.05 -0.97
CA TRP A 522 -0.24 25.87 -1.01
C TRP A 522 -0.54 24.86 0.09
N THR A 523 -0.65 25.28 1.36
CA THR A 523 -0.93 24.39 2.50
C THR A 523 -2.22 23.61 2.33
N ARG A 524 -3.18 24.21 1.62
CA ARG A 524 -4.44 23.57 1.26
C ARG A 524 -4.30 22.57 0.11
N HIS A 525 -3.50 22.88 -0.92
CA HIS A 525 -3.29 22.00 -2.08
C HIS A 525 -2.28 20.86 -1.80
N HIS A 526 -1.51 20.94 -0.72
CA HIS A 526 -0.57 19.90 -0.32
C HIS A 526 -1.30 18.56 -0.11
N GLY A 527 -0.94 17.55 -0.91
CA GLY A 527 -1.59 16.23 -0.95
C GLY A 527 -2.57 16.01 -2.12
N GLN A 528 -2.85 17.03 -2.94
CA GLN A 528 -3.63 16.88 -4.18
C GLN A 528 -2.77 16.64 -5.42
N SER A 529 -1.46 16.48 -5.28
CA SER A 529 -0.53 16.20 -6.39
C SER A 529 0.70 15.47 -5.85
N ARG A 530 0.58 14.18 -5.62
CA ARG A 530 1.69 13.23 -5.65
C ARG A 530 1.22 11.97 -6.32
#